data_AF-A0A4R8QEA2-F1
#
_entry.id   AF-A0A4R8QEA2-F1
#
_cell.length_a   1.000
_cell.length_b   1.000
_cell.length_c   1.000
_cell.angle_alpha   90.00
_cell.angle_beta   90.00
_cell.angle_gamma   90.00
#
_symmetry.space_group_name_H-M   'P 1'
#
loop_
_entity.id
_entity.type
_entity.pdbx_description
1 polymer ?
#
loop_
_entity_poly.entity_id
_entity_poly.type
_entity_poly.pdbx_seq_one_letter_code
_entity_poly.pdbx_strand_id
1 'polypeptide(L)'
;MHVPWQRLIRFIASDGRLLRGEPILPYDDFDLGETTEATKLRAKVIRGNDVYDTTGALVVTDEVVVVKQLLGPLTPNDVPILRCVGLNYATHIREAGRKPPPFPSIFFKPNTTVLDHGTDVVIPKICQNDQADYEGELCVIIGKDAKDVPVSEAIDYIAAYTCGNDVSSRKLQRDPAFAGGVPQWGFSKGFDTFAPLGPCLVRSDLVGDPQTLLLRTIVDGEERQKELISDLLFNCAYLVSYLSSGTTLQKGSVIMTGTPGDIKITALESLPYDCPLNAQDKNTLYCQKYHKIEIFKAKGGTVFPVSPGLSVTSRLGFIIFHGDNRQVTVGAIPGGFLLGRTTGYNCHQNKSR
;
A
#
# COMPACT_ATOMS: atom_id res chain seq x y z
N MET A 1 7.29 -20.63 7.82
CA MET A 1 6.34 -21.33 6.90
C MET A 1 6.86 -21.27 5.46
N HIS A 2 6.57 -22.27 4.61
CA HIS A 2 7.00 -22.28 3.20
C HIS A 2 5.82 -22.58 2.26
N VAL A 3 5.23 -21.54 1.69
CA VAL A 3 4.20 -21.63 0.63
C VAL A 3 4.85 -21.97 -0.71
N PRO A 4 4.14 -22.62 -1.66
CA PRO A 4 4.75 -23.18 -2.87
C PRO A 4 5.22 -22.12 -3.88
N TRP A 5 4.76 -20.88 -3.76
CA TRP A 5 5.14 -19.77 -4.64
C TRP A 5 6.19 -18.86 -3.99
N GLN A 6 7.04 -18.23 -4.80
CA GLN A 6 8.00 -17.23 -4.32
C GLN A 6 7.39 -15.82 -4.26
N ARG A 7 6.63 -15.47 -5.30
CA ARG A 7 5.89 -14.22 -5.42
C ARG A 7 4.48 -14.54 -5.91
N LEU A 8 3.46 -13.97 -5.29
CA LEU A 8 2.08 -14.16 -5.71
C LEU A 8 1.52 -12.86 -6.25
N ILE A 9 1.01 -12.91 -7.48
CA ILE A 9 0.23 -11.85 -8.11
C ILE A 9 -1.20 -12.32 -8.38
N ARG A 10 -2.12 -11.36 -8.42
CA ARG A 10 -3.48 -11.54 -8.94
C ARG A 10 -3.63 -10.65 -10.17
N PHE A 11 -4.20 -11.17 -11.25
CA PHE A 11 -4.20 -10.45 -12.52
C PHE A 11 -5.30 -10.94 -13.47
N ILE A 12 -5.62 -10.09 -14.45
CA ILE A 12 -6.36 -10.47 -15.65
C ILE A 12 -5.34 -10.89 -16.71
N ALA A 13 -5.47 -12.10 -17.24
CA ALA A 13 -4.63 -12.61 -18.32
C ALA A 13 -5.07 -12.05 -19.69
N SER A 14 -4.20 -12.14 -20.69
CA SER A 14 -4.50 -11.68 -22.06
C SER A 14 -5.64 -12.47 -22.72
N ASP A 15 -5.91 -13.69 -22.24
CA ASP A 15 -7.06 -14.50 -22.63
C ASP A 15 -8.36 -14.14 -21.87
N GLY A 16 -8.33 -13.13 -21.00
CA GLY A 16 -9.48 -12.61 -20.25
C GLY A 16 -9.75 -13.29 -18.91
N ARG A 17 -9.01 -14.34 -18.53
CA ARG A 17 -9.22 -15.02 -17.24
C ARG A 17 -8.69 -14.19 -16.07
N LEU A 18 -9.44 -14.17 -14.96
CA LEU A 18 -8.97 -13.67 -13.67
C LEU A 18 -8.22 -14.80 -12.94
N LEU A 19 -6.92 -14.62 -12.71
CA LEU A 19 -6.03 -15.66 -12.20
C LEU A 19 -5.16 -15.16 -11.05
N ARG A 20 -4.62 -16.12 -10.30
CA ARG A 20 -3.44 -15.93 -9.45
C ARG A 20 -2.26 -16.64 -10.09
N GLY A 21 -1.06 -16.14 -9.88
CA GLY A 21 0.13 -16.74 -10.47
C GLY A 21 1.43 -16.29 -9.84
N GLU A 22 2.50 -17.00 -10.19
CA GLU A 22 3.86 -16.62 -9.90
C GLU A 22 4.46 -15.90 -11.11
N PRO A 23 4.87 -14.63 -10.98
CA PRO A 23 5.43 -13.88 -12.09
C PRO A 23 6.80 -14.43 -12.48
N ILE A 24 7.01 -14.60 -13.78
CA ILE A 24 8.30 -14.91 -14.37
C ILE A 24 8.97 -13.56 -14.68
N LEU A 25 9.78 -13.08 -13.74
CA LEU A 25 10.47 -11.80 -13.89
C LEU A 25 11.40 -11.84 -15.11
N PRO A 26 11.31 -10.86 -16.03
CA PRO A 26 12.21 -10.81 -17.20
C PRO A 26 13.66 -10.49 -16.81
N TYR A 27 13.85 -9.82 -15.68
CA TYR A 27 15.12 -9.49 -15.04
C TYR A 27 14.86 -9.18 -13.56
N ASP A 28 15.90 -9.21 -12.72
CA ASP A 28 15.77 -9.18 -11.24
C ASP A 28 15.06 -7.92 -10.70
N ASP A 29 15.24 -6.78 -11.39
CA ASP A 29 14.74 -5.46 -10.96
C ASP A 29 13.47 -5.02 -11.68
N PHE A 30 12.75 -5.96 -12.29
CA PHE A 30 11.51 -5.64 -13.00
C PHE A 30 10.46 -5.08 -12.04
N ASP A 31 10.04 -3.83 -12.26
CA ASP A 31 8.94 -3.20 -11.54
C ASP A 31 7.62 -3.85 -11.97
N LEU A 32 7.13 -4.75 -11.12
CA LEU A 32 5.96 -5.57 -11.41
C LEU A 32 4.67 -4.76 -11.63
N GLY A 33 4.59 -3.47 -11.33
CA GLY A 33 3.30 -2.75 -11.21
C GLY A 33 3.25 -1.52 -12.06
N GLU A 34 4.34 -1.32 -12.79
CA GLU A 34 4.27 -0.81 -14.14
C GLU A 34 3.77 -1.86 -15.16
N THR A 35 3.48 -3.10 -14.74
CA THR A 35 2.93 -4.14 -15.62
C THR A 35 1.66 -3.68 -16.32
N THR A 36 1.69 -3.82 -17.64
CA THR A 36 0.57 -3.67 -18.56
C THR A 36 0.68 -4.80 -19.58
N GLU A 37 -0.33 -4.99 -20.41
CA GLU A 37 -0.27 -5.97 -21.51
C GLU A 37 0.96 -5.77 -22.41
N ALA A 38 1.40 -4.51 -22.59
CA ALA A 38 2.58 -4.16 -23.38
C ALA A 38 3.91 -4.61 -22.74
N THR A 39 3.98 -4.75 -21.41
CA THR A 39 5.19 -5.26 -20.74
C THR A 39 5.40 -6.75 -21.01
N LYS A 40 4.36 -7.46 -21.47
CA LYS A 40 4.39 -8.90 -21.78
C LYS A 40 4.90 -9.74 -20.60
N LEU A 41 4.64 -9.30 -19.37
CA LEU A 41 4.96 -10.08 -18.18
C LEU A 41 4.27 -11.44 -18.29
N ARG A 42 5.02 -12.51 -18.08
CA ARG A 42 4.49 -13.88 -18.03
C ARG A 42 4.33 -14.31 -16.59
N ALA A 43 3.34 -15.16 -16.33
CA ALA A 43 3.16 -15.76 -15.02
C ALA A 43 2.78 -17.24 -15.14
N LYS A 44 3.32 -18.06 -14.24
CA LYS A 44 2.86 -19.42 -14.04
C LYS A 44 1.55 -19.39 -13.26
N VAL A 45 0.52 -20.08 -13.74
CA VAL A 45 -0.79 -20.10 -13.07
C VAL A 45 -0.69 -20.86 -11.75
N ILE A 46 -1.22 -20.28 -10.69
CA ILE A 46 -1.38 -20.94 -9.38
C ILE A 46 -2.79 -21.54 -9.32
N ARG A 47 -2.88 -22.83 -9.00
CA ARG A 47 -4.14 -23.56 -8.85
C ARG A 47 -4.29 -24.02 -7.40
N GLY A 48 -5.44 -23.70 -6.81
CA GLY A 48 -5.78 -23.99 -5.42
C GLY A 48 -6.55 -22.83 -4.81
N ASN A 49 -7.39 -23.10 -3.82
CA ASN A 49 -8.27 -22.09 -3.22
C ASN A 49 -7.56 -21.29 -2.12
N ASP A 50 -6.78 -21.98 -1.29
CA ASP A 50 -6.04 -21.38 -0.19
C ASP A 50 -4.61 -21.04 -0.64
N VAL A 51 -4.33 -19.74 -0.80
CA VAL A 51 -3.03 -19.24 -1.24
C VAL A 51 -1.92 -19.44 -0.21
N TYR A 52 -2.25 -19.83 1.02
CA TYR A 52 -1.30 -20.10 2.10
C TYR A 52 -1.17 -21.60 2.40
N ASP A 53 -1.78 -22.46 1.58
CA ASP A 53 -1.71 -23.90 1.76
C ASP A 53 -0.26 -24.41 1.67
N THR A 54 0.07 -25.32 2.58
CA THR A 54 1.35 -26.04 2.61
C THR A 54 1.17 -27.56 2.57
N THR A 55 -0.06 -28.05 2.34
CA THR A 55 -0.37 -29.48 2.27
C THR A 55 -0.15 -30.07 0.87
N GLY A 56 0.01 -29.20 -0.14
CA GLY A 56 0.20 -29.58 -1.55
C GLY A 56 -1.07 -29.47 -2.39
N ALA A 57 -2.16 -28.95 -1.83
CA ALA A 57 -3.38 -28.64 -2.55
C ALA A 57 -3.25 -27.37 -3.41
N LEU A 58 -2.37 -26.45 -3.01
CA LEU A 58 -1.96 -25.30 -3.82
C LEU A 58 -0.72 -25.65 -4.66
N VAL A 59 -0.81 -25.43 -5.97
CA VAL A 59 0.25 -25.80 -6.92
C VAL A 59 0.55 -24.63 -7.85
N VAL A 60 1.83 -24.28 -7.98
CA VAL A 60 2.32 -23.46 -9.09
C VAL A 60 2.43 -24.38 -10.30
N THR A 61 1.57 -24.19 -11.29
CA THR A 61 1.48 -25.08 -12.46
C THR A 61 2.49 -24.72 -13.53
N ASP A 62 2.65 -25.59 -14.55
CA ASP A 62 3.44 -25.30 -15.75
C ASP A 62 2.67 -24.47 -16.80
N GLU A 63 1.39 -24.17 -16.55
CA GLU A 63 0.61 -23.30 -17.43
C GLU A 63 1.14 -21.87 -17.32
N VAL A 64 1.57 -21.30 -18.45
CA VAL A 64 2.10 -19.92 -18.51
C VAL A 64 1.15 -19.05 -19.33
N VAL A 65 0.79 -17.91 -18.76
CA VAL A 65 -0.08 -16.91 -19.40
C VAL A 65 0.60 -15.54 -19.42
N VAL A 66 0.16 -14.66 -20.32
CA VAL A 66 0.60 -13.26 -20.36
C VAL A 66 -0.33 -12.42 -19.49
N VAL A 67 0.27 -11.66 -18.57
CA VAL A 67 -0.42 -10.72 -17.69
C VAL A 67 -0.86 -9.51 -18.48
N LYS A 68 -2.17 -9.27 -18.57
CA LYS A 68 -2.75 -8.10 -19.24
C LYS A 68 -2.89 -6.93 -18.27
N GLN A 69 -3.39 -7.20 -17.08
CA GLN A 69 -3.60 -6.19 -16.04
C GLN A 69 -3.30 -6.79 -14.67
N LEU A 70 -2.39 -6.15 -13.92
CA LEU A 70 -2.13 -6.51 -12.53
C LEU A 70 -3.23 -5.95 -11.61
N LEU A 71 -3.61 -6.72 -10.60
CA LEU A 71 -4.55 -6.36 -9.54
C LEU A 71 -3.86 -6.41 -8.18
N GLY A 72 -4.55 -5.99 -7.12
CA GLY A 72 -4.09 -6.21 -5.75
C GLY A 72 -3.98 -7.72 -5.49
N PRO A 73 -2.92 -8.19 -4.82
CA PRO A 73 -2.68 -9.62 -4.65
C PRO A 73 -3.73 -10.31 -3.77
N LEU A 74 -4.45 -9.51 -2.97
CA LEU A 74 -5.48 -9.95 -2.03
C LEU A 74 -6.79 -9.22 -2.33
N THR A 75 -7.89 -9.95 -2.16
CA THR A 75 -9.26 -9.44 -2.14
C THR A 75 -9.75 -9.33 -0.69
N PRO A 76 -10.85 -8.62 -0.42
CA PRO A 76 -11.46 -8.61 0.92
C PRO A 76 -11.75 -10.01 1.48
N ASN A 77 -12.05 -10.99 0.62
CA ASN A 77 -12.33 -12.37 1.04
C ASN A 77 -11.08 -13.15 1.46
N ASP A 78 -9.89 -12.71 1.05
CA ASP A 78 -8.62 -13.33 1.43
C ASP A 78 -8.11 -12.80 2.79
N VAL A 79 -8.68 -11.69 3.26
CA VAL A 79 -8.24 -10.96 4.46
C VAL A 79 -9.34 -11.00 5.50
N PRO A 80 -9.22 -11.81 6.57
CA PRO A 80 -10.20 -11.80 7.66
C PRO A 80 -10.26 -10.44 8.37
N ILE A 81 -9.09 -9.84 8.62
CA ILE A 81 -8.95 -8.56 9.30
C ILE A 81 -7.59 -7.92 9.01
N LEU A 82 -7.53 -6.59 9.07
CA LEU A 82 -6.28 -5.85 9.13
C LEU A 82 -6.05 -5.37 10.58
N ARG A 83 -4.92 -5.75 11.16
CA ARG A 83 -4.45 -5.26 12.47
C ARG A 83 -3.35 -4.24 12.24
N CYS A 84 -3.56 -3.02 12.69
CA CYS A 84 -2.69 -1.91 12.35
C CYS A 84 -2.02 -1.36 13.61
N VAL A 85 -0.79 -0.86 13.46
CA VAL A 85 0.02 -0.37 14.57
C VAL A 85 0.40 1.08 14.32
N GLY A 86 -0.15 1.98 15.13
CA GLY A 86 0.23 3.39 15.07
C GLY A 86 1.48 3.67 15.90
N LEU A 87 2.18 4.76 15.54
CA LEU A 87 3.34 5.27 16.30
C LEU A 87 4.43 4.21 16.49
N ASN A 88 4.81 3.53 15.41
CA ASN A 88 5.77 2.43 15.48
C ASN A 88 7.13 2.73 14.84
N TYR A 89 7.42 3.97 14.42
CA TYR A 89 8.75 4.38 13.94
C TYR A 89 9.43 5.26 14.98
N ALA A 90 10.56 4.82 15.52
CA ALA A 90 11.24 5.46 16.64
C ALA A 90 11.68 6.89 16.31
N THR A 91 12.15 7.14 15.10
CA THR A 91 12.57 8.46 14.65
C THR A 91 11.39 9.41 14.51
N HIS A 92 10.29 8.95 13.93
CA HIS A 92 9.06 9.73 13.83
C HIS A 92 8.49 10.14 15.20
N ILE A 93 8.49 9.21 16.17
CA ILE A 93 8.01 9.48 17.54
C ILE A 93 8.85 10.58 18.19
N ARG A 94 10.18 10.51 18.04
CA ARG A 94 11.13 11.46 18.62
C ARG A 94 10.98 12.85 18.00
N GLU A 95 10.88 12.94 16.69
CA GLU A 95 10.66 14.20 15.96
C GLU A 95 9.33 14.87 16.32
N ALA A 96 8.29 14.07 16.57
CA ALA A 96 7.00 14.56 17.06
C ALA A 96 7.01 15.00 18.54
N GLY A 97 8.16 14.93 19.23
CA GLY A 97 8.30 15.28 20.65
C GLY A 97 7.55 14.33 21.59
N ARG A 98 7.23 13.11 21.13
CA ARG A 98 6.47 12.12 21.89
C ARG A 98 7.40 11.15 22.61
N LYS A 99 6.92 10.59 23.72
CA LYS A 99 7.59 9.45 24.36
C LYS A 99 7.23 8.16 23.60
N PRO A 100 8.19 7.26 23.35
CA PRO A 100 7.88 5.93 22.83
C PRO A 100 6.82 5.26 23.70
N PRO A 101 5.73 4.74 23.10
CA PRO A 101 4.74 4.02 23.87
C PRO A 101 5.36 2.73 24.44
N PRO A 102 4.96 2.29 25.64
CA PRO A 102 5.49 1.06 26.24
C PRO A 102 5.00 -0.21 25.54
N PHE A 103 3.91 -0.12 24.77
CA PHE A 103 3.29 -1.21 24.02
C PHE A 103 2.74 -0.70 22.68
N PRO A 104 2.51 -1.59 21.70
CA PRO A 104 1.93 -1.22 20.41
C PRO A 104 0.58 -0.50 20.54
N SER A 105 0.40 0.61 19.81
CA SER A 105 -0.91 1.30 19.72
C SER A 105 -1.74 0.65 18.62
N ILE A 106 -2.72 -0.17 19.00
CA ILE A 106 -3.46 -1.03 18.08
C ILE A 106 -4.79 -0.42 17.65
N PHE A 107 -5.13 -0.62 16.38
CA PHE A 107 -6.46 -0.45 15.85
C PHE A 107 -6.70 -1.49 14.74
N PHE A 108 -7.93 -1.53 14.23
CA PHE A 108 -8.34 -2.48 13.20
C PHE A 108 -8.94 -1.74 12.01
N LYS A 109 -8.71 -2.25 10.80
CA LYS A 109 -9.48 -1.89 9.62
C LYS A 109 -10.31 -3.10 9.16
N PRO A 110 -11.58 -2.89 8.75
CA PRO A 110 -12.36 -3.97 8.16
C PRO A 110 -11.75 -4.39 6.81
N ASN A 111 -11.99 -5.63 6.41
CA ASN A 111 -11.52 -6.15 5.13
C ASN A 111 -12.11 -5.42 3.92
N THR A 112 -13.23 -4.72 4.06
CA THR A 112 -13.81 -3.86 3.02
C THR A 112 -12.91 -2.69 2.62
N THR A 113 -11.90 -2.38 3.44
CA THR A 113 -10.90 -1.36 3.10
C THR A 113 -9.90 -1.82 2.03
N VAL A 114 -9.74 -3.13 1.81
CA VAL A 114 -8.76 -3.69 0.86
C VAL A 114 -9.05 -3.19 -0.55
N LEU A 115 -8.05 -2.58 -1.18
CA LEU A 115 -8.15 -2.02 -2.52
C LEU A 115 -7.16 -2.67 -3.49
N ASP A 116 -7.60 -2.81 -4.74
CA ASP A 116 -6.79 -3.28 -5.85
C ASP A 116 -5.66 -2.33 -6.27
N HIS A 117 -4.56 -2.92 -6.73
CA HIS A 117 -3.48 -2.20 -7.38
C HIS A 117 -3.99 -1.41 -8.59
N GLY A 118 -3.52 -0.17 -8.74
CA GLY A 118 -3.87 0.70 -9.85
C GLY A 118 -5.30 1.24 -9.81
N THR A 119 -6.04 1.03 -8.71
CA THR A 119 -7.38 1.58 -8.49
C THR A 119 -7.31 2.84 -7.63
N ASP A 120 -8.21 3.79 -7.88
CA ASP A 120 -8.27 5.05 -7.13
C ASP A 120 -8.82 4.82 -5.71
N VAL A 121 -8.21 5.50 -4.74
CA VAL A 121 -8.75 5.58 -3.38
C VAL A 121 -9.92 6.57 -3.37
N VAL A 122 -11.06 6.12 -2.87
CA VAL A 122 -12.27 6.91 -2.79
C VAL A 122 -12.29 7.67 -1.47
N ILE A 123 -12.29 9.01 -1.52
CA ILE A 123 -12.43 9.82 -0.31
C ILE A 123 -13.92 10.03 -0.01
N PRO A 124 -14.47 9.45 1.08
CA PRO A 124 -15.88 9.54 1.39
C PRO A 124 -16.26 10.98 1.78
N LYS A 125 -17.53 11.37 1.61
CA LYS A 125 -18.03 12.73 1.86
C LYS A 125 -17.62 13.32 3.22
N ILE A 126 -17.57 12.49 4.26
CA ILE A 126 -17.18 12.90 5.62
C ILE A 126 -15.68 13.31 5.73
N CYS A 127 -14.87 12.94 4.74
CA CYS A 127 -13.42 13.16 4.67
C CYS A 127 -12.97 14.15 3.57
N GLN A 128 -13.91 14.76 2.83
CA GLN A 128 -13.62 15.61 1.66
C GLN A 128 -13.22 17.06 1.97
N ASN A 129 -12.74 17.31 3.19
CA ASN A 129 -12.29 18.63 3.67
C ASN A 129 -10.78 18.61 3.97
N ASP A 130 -10.01 18.09 3.00
CA ASP A 130 -8.54 18.04 2.99
C ASP A 130 -7.93 17.39 4.23
N GLN A 131 -8.54 16.26 4.66
CA GLN A 131 -8.06 15.51 5.82
C GLN A 131 -7.59 14.09 5.49
N ALA A 132 -7.74 13.66 4.23
CA ALA A 132 -7.25 12.36 3.78
C ALA A 132 -5.73 12.41 3.61
N ASP A 133 -5.06 11.34 4.03
CA ASP A 133 -3.62 11.29 4.12
C ASP A 133 -3.11 9.87 3.87
N TYR A 134 -1.90 9.77 3.34
CA TYR A 134 -1.22 8.51 3.08
C TYR A 134 -0.35 8.10 4.27
N GLU A 135 -0.16 6.79 4.41
CA GLU A 135 0.76 6.20 5.37
C GLU A 135 1.36 4.95 4.73
N GLY A 136 2.57 5.06 4.16
CA GLY A 136 3.23 3.91 3.57
C GLY A 136 3.74 2.95 4.64
N GLU A 137 3.41 1.67 4.51
CA GLU A 137 3.73 0.64 5.50
C GLU A 137 4.23 -0.68 4.88
N LEU A 138 5.14 -1.35 5.60
CA LEU A 138 5.38 -2.77 5.41
C LEU A 138 4.20 -3.54 5.99
N CYS A 139 3.61 -4.43 5.21
CA CYS A 139 2.52 -5.30 5.64
C CYS A 139 2.99 -6.75 5.77
N VAL A 140 2.63 -7.39 6.88
CA VAL A 140 2.90 -8.80 7.17
C VAL A 140 1.64 -9.62 6.90
N ILE A 141 1.78 -10.74 6.19
CA ILE A 141 0.68 -11.65 5.89
C ILE A 141 0.82 -12.92 6.71
N ILE A 142 -0.20 -13.22 7.50
CA ILE A 142 -0.22 -14.39 8.39
C ILE A 142 -0.61 -15.63 7.61
N GLY A 143 0.23 -16.65 7.63
CA GLY A 143 0.08 -17.86 6.82
C GLY A 143 -0.66 -19.01 7.51
N LYS A 144 -0.74 -19.00 8.84
CA LYS A 144 -1.47 -19.97 9.65
C LYS A 144 -1.96 -19.30 10.93
N ASP A 145 -3.03 -19.83 11.51
CA ASP A 145 -3.59 -19.27 12.75
C ASP A 145 -2.51 -19.22 13.85
N ALA A 146 -2.35 -18.05 14.45
CA ALA A 146 -1.45 -17.78 15.56
C ALA A 146 -2.27 -17.45 16.80
N LYS A 147 -1.96 -18.09 17.94
CA LYS A 147 -2.53 -17.74 19.24
C LYS A 147 -1.47 -17.94 20.32
N ASP A 148 -1.28 -16.91 21.14
CA ASP A 148 -0.32 -16.90 22.25
C ASP A 148 1.10 -17.32 21.82
N VAL A 149 1.51 -16.90 20.61
CA VAL A 149 2.78 -17.30 19.99
C VAL A 149 3.94 -16.52 20.63
N PRO A 150 5.00 -17.18 21.10
CA PRO A 150 6.18 -16.48 21.60
C PRO A 150 6.96 -15.81 20.46
N VAL A 151 7.65 -14.69 20.76
CA VAL A 151 8.43 -13.92 19.77
C VAL A 151 9.43 -14.80 18.99
N SER A 152 10.03 -15.80 19.65
CA SER A 152 11.00 -16.73 19.03
C SER A 152 10.42 -17.58 17.90
N GLU A 153 9.11 -17.81 17.89
CA GLU A 153 8.42 -18.63 16.87
C GLU A 153 7.61 -17.77 15.89
N ALA A 154 7.45 -16.47 16.18
CA ALA A 154 6.55 -15.58 15.46
C ALA A 154 6.81 -15.51 13.95
N ILE A 155 8.08 -15.56 13.53
CA ILE A 155 8.46 -15.50 12.12
C ILE A 155 7.89 -16.69 11.31
N ASP A 156 7.69 -17.85 11.96
CA ASP A 156 7.19 -19.06 11.29
C ASP A 156 5.71 -18.98 10.91
N TYR A 157 4.99 -18.00 11.46
CA TYR A 157 3.59 -17.72 11.15
C TYR A 157 3.43 -16.73 10.00
N ILE A 158 4.52 -16.10 9.55
CA ILE A 158 4.50 -15.16 8.42
C ILE A 158 4.63 -15.94 7.11
N ALA A 159 3.60 -15.87 6.27
CA ALA A 159 3.67 -16.42 4.90
C ALA A 159 4.43 -15.49 3.97
N ALA A 160 4.14 -14.19 4.05
CA ALA A 160 4.64 -13.22 3.09
C ALA A 160 4.64 -11.80 3.63
N TYR A 161 5.29 -10.91 2.87
CA TYR A 161 5.25 -9.47 3.04
C TYR A 161 4.69 -8.80 1.78
N THR A 162 4.13 -7.60 1.95
CA THR A 162 3.67 -6.74 0.86
C THR A 162 3.74 -5.26 1.27
N CYS A 163 3.61 -4.33 0.32
CA CYS A 163 3.43 -2.92 0.66
C CYS A 163 1.95 -2.66 0.97
N GLY A 164 1.68 -1.68 1.84
CA GLY A 164 0.33 -1.17 2.04
C GLY A 164 0.30 0.31 2.32
N ASN A 165 -0.85 0.94 2.06
CA ASN A 165 -1.11 2.33 2.41
C ASN A 165 -2.20 2.38 3.49
N ASP A 166 -1.88 2.81 4.71
CA ASP A 166 -2.87 3.02 5.78
C ASP A 166 -3.53 4.40 5.65
N VAL A 167 -4.38 4.54 4.62
CA VAL A 167 -5.06 5.80 4.33
C VAL A 167 -5.88 6.24 5.55
N SER A 168 -5.75 7.53 5.87
CA SER A 168 -6.17 8.07 7.15
C SER A 168 -6.93 9.38 7.00
N SER A 169 -8.00 9.54 7.76
CA SER A 169 -8.72 10.80 7.90
C SER A 169 -8.27 11.56 9.15
N ARG A 170 -7.42 12.56 9.01
CA ARG A 170 -6.71 13.22 10.13
C ARG A 170 -7.59 13.95 11.12
N LYS A 171 -8.64 14.67 10.69
CA LYS A 171 -9.53 15.36 11.64
C LYS A 171 -10.36 14.33 12.40
N LEU A 172 -10.93 13.34 11.73
CA LEU A 172 -11.63 12.21 12.36
C LEU A 172 -10.72 11.33 13.25
N GLN A 173 -9.39 11.41 13.08
CA GLN A 173 -8.42 10.70 13.90
C GLN A 173 -8.02 11.48 15.17
N ARG A 174 -7.96 12.81 15.11
CA ARG A 174 -7.23 13.62 16.11
C ARG A 174 -7.98 14.85 16.61
N ASP A 175 -8.82 15.47 15.78
CA ASP A 175 -9.48 16.72 16.11
C ASP A 175 -10.68 16.43 17.03
N PRO A 176 -10.69 16.92 18.29
CA PRO A 176 -11.77 16.65 19.24
C PRO A 176 -13.15 17.08 18.73
N ALA A 177 -13.22 18.09 17.85
CA ALA A 177 -14.47 18.57 17.28
C ALA A 177 -15.11 17.58 16.29
N PHE A 178 -14.29 16.71 15.68
CA PHE A 178 -14.72 15.72 14.70
C PHE A 178 -14.65 14.28 15.23
N ALA A 179 -13.67 13.98 16.07
CA ALA A 179 -13.34 12.65 16.57
C ALA A 179 -13.88 12.36 17.99
N GLY A 180 -14.40 13.39 18.67
CA GLY A 180 -14.82 13.31 20.06
C GLY A 180 -13.64 13.28 21.06
N GLY A 181 -13.96 13.14 22.34
CA GLY A 181 -12.96 13.21 23.43
C GLY A 181 -12.00 12.02 23.50
N VAL A 182 -12.36 10.88 22.92
CA VAL A 182 -11.52 9.66 22.86
C VAL A 182 -11.55 9.09 21.43
N PRO A 183 -10.72 9.62 20.52
CA PRO A 183 -10.72 9.22 19.12
C PRO A 183 -10.47 7.72 18.93
N GLN A 184 -11.27 7.08 18.08
CA GLN A 184 -11.10 5.67 17.70
C GLN A 184 -10.53 5.59 16.28
N TRP A 185 -9.25 5.25 16.16
CA TRP A 185 -8.54 5.32 14.86
C TRP A 185 -9.13 4.38 13.81
N GLY A 186 -9.71 3.25 14.22
CA GLY A 186 -10.40 2.32 13.33
C GLY A 186 -11.54 2.97 12.55
N PHE A 187 -12.23 3.97 13.09
CA PHE A 187 -13.24 4.72 12.34
C PHE A 187 -12.59 5.62 11.27
N SER A 188 -11.61 6.43 11.67
CA SER A 188 -10.93 7.38 10.77
C SER A 188 -10.11 6.74 9.64
N LYS A 189 -9.83 5.44 9.77
CA LYS A 189 -9.01 4.66 8.83
C LYS A 189 -9.81 3.53 8.18
N GLY A 190 -11.02 3.21 8.67
CA GLY A 190 -11.77 2.03 8.28
C GLY A 190 -12.73 2.22 7.10
N PHE A 191 -12.60 3.30 6.32
CA PHE A 191 -13.45 3.53 5.15
C PHE A 191 -13.08 2.61 3.99
N ASP A 192 -14.06 2.28 3.15
CA ASP A 192 -13.81 1.48 1.95
C ASP A 192 -12.65 2.07 1.14
N THR A 193 -11.84 1.22 0.52
CA THR A 193 -10.63 1.56 -0.25
C THR A 193 -9.43 2.11 0.54
N PHE A 194 -9.52 2.27 1.88
CA PHE A 194 -8.44 2.86 2.68
C PHE A 194 -7.28 1.91 3.04
N ALA A 195 -7.26 0.68 2.52
CA ALA A 195 -6.14 -0.25 2.64
C ALA A 195 -5.71 -0.79 1.26
N PRO A 196 -5.16 0.04 0.37
CA PRO A 196 -4.46 -0.48 -0.80
C PRO A 196 -3.30 -1.38 -0.37
N LEU A 197 -3.25 -2.59 -0.92
CA LEU A 197 -2.22 -3.60 -0.66
C LEU A 197 -1.58 -4.05 -1.97
N GLY A 198 -0.29 -4.37 -1.92
CA GLY A 198 0.36 -5.08 -3.01
C GLY A 198 1.65 -4.41 -3.48
N PRO A 199 1.98 -4.56 -4.79
CA PRO A 199 1.16 -5.19 -5.83
C PRO A 199 1.35 -6.71 -5.95
N CYS A 200 2.26 -7.28 -5.16
CA CYS A 200 2.43 -8.72 -5.02
C CYS A 200 2.66 -9.09 -3.55
N LEU A 201 2.44 -10.37 -3.22
CA LEU A 201 2.99 -10.94 -2.00
C LEU A 201 4.37 -11.51 -2.30
N VAL A 202 5.31 -11.34 -1.37
CA VAL A 202 6.62 -11.99 -1.46
C VAL A 202 6.81 -12.89 -0.27
N ARG A 203 7.15 -14.16 -0.55
CA ARG A 203 7.32 -15.19 0.46
C ARG A 203 8.38 -14.78 1.49
N SER A 204 8.09 -15.03 2.75
CA SER A 204 8.88 -14.53 3.88
C SER A 204 10.34 -14.98 3.90
N ASP A 205 10.65 -16.18 3.43
CA ASP A 205 12.04 -16.68 3.36
C ASP A 205 12.88 -15.96 2.29
N LEU A 206 12.26 -15.55 1.19
CA LEU A 206 12.92 -14.78 0.13
C LEU A 206 13.27 -13.36 0.59
N VAL A 207 12.50 -12.84 1.53
CA VAL A 207 12.78 -11.55 2.21
C VAL A 207 13.99 -11.65 3.12
N GLY A 208 14.10 -12.74 3.87
CA GLY A 208 15.09 -12.86 4.94
C GLY A 208 14.74 -11.94 6.11
N ASP A 209 15.72 -11.17 6.60
CA ASP A 209 15.50 -10.20 7.69
C ASP A 209 14.81 -8.92 7.16
N PRO A 210 13.53 -8.68 7.52
CA PRO A 210 12.79 -7.52 7.04
C PRO A 210 13.37 -6.19 7.56
N GLN A 211 14.17 -6.19 8.64
CA GLN A 211 14.78 -4.96 9.16
C GLN A 211 15.81 -4.36 8.20
N THR A 212 16.33 -5.16 7.27
CA THR A 212 17.25 -4.69 6.21
C THR A 212 16.55 -3.93 5.09
N LEU A 213 15.23 -3.85 5.14
CA LEU A 213 14.42 -3.19 4.14
C LEU A 213 14.35 -1.67 4.40
N LEU A 214 14.25 -0.91 3.32
CA LEU A 214 14.06 0.52 3.23
C LEU A 214 12.67 0.75 2.66
N LEU A 215 11.80 1.40 3.43
CA LEU A 215 10.50 1.84 2.98
C LEU A 215 10.60 3.24 2.37
N ARG A 216 9.90 3.47 1.26
CA ARG A 216 9.74 4.77 0.60
C ARG A 216 8.28 5.00 0.25
N THR A 217 7.82 6.23 0.40
CA THR A 217 6.51 6.67 -0.10
C THR A 217 6.72 7.83 -1.05
N ILE A 218 6.17 7.71 -2.26
CA ILE A 218 6.28 8.69 -3.33
C ILE A 218 4.88 9.20 -3.66
N VAL A 219 4.72 10.52 -3.63
CA VAL A 219 3.44 11.19 -3.94
C VAL A 219 3.72 12.27 -4.96
N ASP A 220 3.00 12.24 -6.08
CA ASP A 220 3.19 13.14 -7.22
C ASP A 220 4.64 13.17 -7.76
N GLY A 221 5.35 12.04 -7.66
CA GLY A 221 6.76 11.92 -8.07
C GLY A 221 7.76 12.43 -7.02
N GLU A 222 7.30 12.97 -5.91
CA GLU A 222 8.15 13.43 -4.80
C GLU A 222 8.27 12.36 -3.72
N GLU A 223 9.50 12.08 -3.29
CA GLU A 223 9.74 11.25 -2.10
C GLU A 223 9.24 12.00 -0.87
N ARG A 224 8.24 11.43 -0.20
CA ARG A 224 7.64 11.97 1.01
C ARG A 224 8.08 11.22 2.26
N GLN A 225 8.22 9.90 2.19
CA GLN A 225 8.70 9.11 3.32
C GLN A 225 9.88 8.28 2.85
N LYS A 226 10.90 8.12 3.70
CA LYS A 226 12.04 7.23 3.46
C LYS A 226 12.66 6.82 4.78
N GLU A 227 12.54 5.55 5.14
CA GLU A 227 13.08 5.05 6.41
C GLU A 227 13.34 3.54 6.36
N LEU A 228 14.32 3.08 7.12
CA LEU A 228 14.57 1.65 7.28
C LEU A 228 13.50 1.01 8.17
N ILE A 229 13.12 -0.22 7.85
CA ILE A 229 12.25 -1.04 8.70
C ILE A 229 12.91 -1.33 10.06
N SER A 230 14.24 -1.24 10.16
CA SER A 230 14.95 -1.28 11.44
C SER A 230 14.61 -0.12 12.39
N ASP A 231 13.99 0.97 11.91
CA ASP A 231 13.47 2.04 12.78
C ASP A 231 12.14 1.67 13.46
N LEU A 232 11.54 0.51 13.12
CA LEU A 232 10.38 0.00 13.83
C LEU A 232 10.69 -0.18 15.32
N LEU A 233 9.91 0.47 16.19
CA LEU A 233 10.02 0.34 17.64
C LEU A 233 9.65 -1.08 18.10
N PHE A 234 8.58 -1.62 17.50
CA PHE A 234 8.12 -2.99 17.66
C PHE A 234 8.25 -3.72 16.33
N ASN A 235 9.24 -4.61 16.23
CA ASN A 235 9.53 -5.34 14.99
C ASN A 235 8.44 -6.38 14.62
N CYS A 236 8.51 -6.92 13.40
CA CYS A 236 7.50 -7.85 12.87
C CYS A 236 7.26 -9.07 13.77
N ALA A 237 8.33 -9.69 14.32
CA ALA A 237 8.20 -10.85 15.20
C ALA A 237 7.49 -10.50 16.52
N TYR A 238 7.83 -9.36 17.12
CA TYR A 238 7.14 -8.86 18.30
C TYR A 238 5.67 -8.57 18.02
N LEU A 239 5.35 -7.93 16.90
CA LEU A 239 3.96 -7.61 16.52
C LEU A 239 3.11 -8.87 16.38
N VAL A 240 3.61 -9.91 15.69
CA VAL A 240 2.89 -11.18 15.57
C VAL A 240 2.64 -11.81 16.94
N SER A 241 3.67 -11.88 17.79
CA SER A 241 3.54 -12.41 19.15
C SER A 241 2.50 -11.64 19.98
N TYR A 242 2.64 -10.31 20.03
CA TYR A 242 1.76 -9.43 20.79
C TYR A 242 0.32 -9.49 20.29
N LEU A 243 0.09 -9.40 18.98
CA LEU A 243 -1.26 -9.41 18.39
C LEU A 243 -1.95 -10.78 18.49
N SER A 244 -1.19 -11.85 18.66
CA SER A 244 -1.72 -13.20 18.90
C SER A 244 -2.09 -13.48 20.37
N SER A 245 -1.73 -12.57 21.29
CA SER A 245 -1.94 -12.76 22.73
C SER A 245 -3.43 -12.63 23.09
N GLY A 246 -4.03 -13.70 23.63
CA GLY A 246 -5.43 -13.78 24.03
C GLY A 246 -6.44 -13.80 22.89
N THR A 247 -6.04 -13.45 21.65
CA THR A 247 -6.91 -13.44 20.46
C THR A 247 -6.22 -14.12 19.30
N THR A 248 -6.89 -15.08 18.66
CA THR A 248 -6.36 -15.73 17.46
C THR A 248 -6.15 -14.68 16.36
N LEU A 249 -4.93 -14.65 15.84
CA LEU A 249 -4.56 -13.99 14.61
C LEU A 249 -4.75 -15.00 13.47
N GLN A 250 -5.85 -14.85 12.74
CA GLN A 250 -6.28 -15.83 11.74
C GLN A 250 -5.35 -15.83 10.52
N LYS A 251 -5.18 -17.00 9.89
CA LYS A 251 -4.59 -17.14 8.56
C LYS A 251 -5.25 -16.16 7.58
N GLY A 252 -4.42 -15.46 6.80
CA GLY A 252 -4.82 -14.39 5.88
C GLY A 252 -4.90 -13.00 6.53
N SER A 253 -4.82 -12.89 7.86
CA SER A 253 -4.79 -11.57 8.51
C SER A 253 -3.59 -10.76 8.05
N VAL A 254 -3.79 -9.46 7.89
CA VAL A 254 -2.74 -8.52 7.52
C VAL A 254 -2.34 -7.72 8.76
N ILE A 255 -1.04 -7.62 9.06
CA ILE A 255 -0.53 -6.65 10.02
C ILE A 255 0.09 -5.48 9.26
N MET A 256 -0.45 -4.28 9.45
CA MET A 256 0.16 -3.04 8.97
C MET A 256 1.05 -2.50 10.09
N THR A 257 2.36 -2.44 9.83
CA THR A 257 3.39 -2.35 10.88
C THR A 257 3.66 -0.93 11.39
N GLY A 258 3.01 0.08 10.83
CA GLY A 258 3.22 1.49 11.08
C GLY A 258 3.89 2.19 9.92
N THR A 259 3.91 3.52 9.99
CA THR A 259 4.44 4.40 8.95
C THR A 259 5.56 5.31 9.45
N PRO A 260 6.59 5.62 8.63
CA PRO A 260 7.64 6.57 8.95
C PRO A 260 7.16 8.02 9.09
N GLY A 261 8.08 8.92 9.49
CA GLY A 261 7.83 10.36 9.57
C GLY A 261 7.60 11.04 8.22
N ASP A 262 7.21 12.32 8.28
CA ASP A 262 6.72 13.18 7.18
C ASP A 262 5.27 12.95 6.71
N ILE A 263 4.40 12.80 7.70
CA ILE A 263 2.96 12.99 7.53
C ILE A 263 2.70 14.50 7.40
N LYS A 264 2.74 15.04 6.17
CA LYS A 264 2.42 16.45 5.93
C LYS A 264 0.94 16.68 6.25
N ILE A 265 0.67 17.47 7.29
CA ILE A 265 -0.59 18.20 7.40
C ILE A 265 -0.66 19.07 6.14
N THR A 266 -1.40 18.62 5.13
CA THR A 266 -1.66 19.47 3.97
C THR A 266 -2.68 20.51 4.42
N ALA A 267 -2.23 21.55 5.11
CA ALA A 267 -2.76 22.86 4.80
C ALA A 267 -2.26 23.11 3.38
N LEU A 268 -3.08 22.79 2.38
CA LEU A 268 -2.90 23.40 1.07
C LEU A 268 -2.81 24.90 1.35
N GLU A 269 -1.65 25.50 1.09
CA GLU A 269 -1.54 26.95 1.04
C GLU A 269 -2.74 27.44 0.24
N SER A 270 -3.47 28.37 0.85
CA SER A 270 -4.69 28.95 0.31
C SER A 270 -4.47 29.42 -1.12
N LEU A 271 -4.76 28.56 -2.10
CA LEU A 271 -5.11 29.03 -3.42
C LEU A 271 -6.47 29.72 -3.26
N PRO A 272 -6.61 31.00 -3.64
CA PRO A 272 -7.88 31.68 -3.57
C PRO A 272 -8.79 31.10 -4.64
N TYR A 273 -9.49 30.02 -4.30
CA TYR A 273 -10.70 29.65 -5.01
C TYR A 273 -11.88 30.22 -4.22
N ASP A 274 -12.28 31.42 -4.63
CA ASP A 274 -13.68 31.83 -4.55
C ASP A 274 -14.50 30.79 -5.32
N CYS A 275 -14.90 29.73 -4.64
CA CYS A 275 -16.00 28.90 -5.09
C CYS A 275 -17.26 29.52 -4.49
N PRO A 276 -18.10 30.21 -5.28
CA PRO A 276 -19.31 30.80 -4.75
C PRO A 276 -20.16 29.69 -4.13
N LEU A 277 -20.47 29.89 -2.85
CA LEU A 277 -21.54 29.24 -2.11
C LEU A 277 -22.78 29.16 -2.99
N ASN A 278 -23.02 27.99 -3.61
CA ASN A 278 -24.30 27.42 -4.01
C ASN A 278 -24.05 26.26 -5.00
N ALA A 279 -23.64 25.10 -4.48
CA ALA A 279 -23.73 23.84 -5.23
C ALA A 279 -24.47 22.81 -4.38
N GLN A 280 -25.77 22.70 -4.63
CA GLN A 280 -26.66 21.65 -4.13
C GLN A 280 -26.42 20.29 -4.82
N ASP A 281 -25.28 20.05 -5.45
CA ASP A 281 -24.99 18.79 -6.13
C ASP A 281 -24.36 17.78 -5.16
N LYS A 282 -25.24 17.11 -4.41
CA LYS A 282 -24.93 16.13 -3.37
C LYS A 282 -24.29 14.81 -3.84
N ASN A 283 -23.75 14.68 -5.05
CA ASN A 283 -23.34 13.36 -5.59
C ASN A 283 -21.91 13.24 -6.17
N THR A 284 -21.03 14.21 -5.97
CA THR A 284 -19.64 14.10 -6.47
C THR A 284 -18.74 13.42 -5.43
N LEU A 285 -18.15 12.27 -5.79
CA LEU A 285 -17.06 11.62 -5.05
C LEU A 285 -15.73 12.22 -5.50
N TYR A 286 -14.86 12.62 -4.56
CA TYR A 286 -13.50 13.05 -4.86
C TYR A 286 -12.55 11.85 -4.68
N CYS A 287 -11.75 11.54 -5.71
CA CYS A 287 -10.69 10.53 -5.63
C CYS A 287 -9.34 11.23 -5.45
N GLN A 288 -8.52 10.78 -4.49
CA GLN A 288 -7.14 11.24 -4.33
C GLN A 288 -6.17 10.19 -4.89
N LYS A 289 -5.11 10.67 -5.54
CA LYS A 289 -4.09 9.82 -6.19
C LYS A 289 -2.85 9.74 -5.31
N TYR A 290 -2.40 8.52 -5.00
CA TYR A 290 -1.11 8.27 -4.33
C TYR A 290 -0.19 7.49 -5.25
N HIS A 291 1.02 8.01 -5.48
CA HIS A 291 1.76 7.68 -6.70
C HIS A 291 2.66 6.46 -6.61
N LYS A 292 3.14 6.08 -5.41
CA LYS A 292 3.90 4.85 -5.18
C LYS A 292 4.21 4.64 -3.69
N ILE A 293 4.22 3.40 -3.22
CA ILE A 293 4.97 2.99 -2.03
C ILE A 293 5.97 1.97 -2.52
N GLU A 294 7.20 2.00 -2.05
CA GLU A 294 8.26 1.09 -2.47
C GLU A 294 9.03 0.58 -1.25
N ILE A 295 9.51 -0.65 -1.30
CA ILE A 295 10.36 -1.22 -0.26
C ILE A 295 11.60 -1.86 -0.91
N PHE A 296 12.80 -1.63 -0.41
CA PHE A 296 14.05 -2.10 -1.03
C PHE A 296 14.98 -2.72 0.01
N LYS A 297 15.90 -3.61 -0.36
CA LYS A 297 16.99 -4.00 0.54
C LYS A 297 18.09 -2.92 0.54
N ALA A 298 18.46 -2.37 1.70
CA ALA A 298 19.38 -1.24 1.76
C ALA A 298 20.86 -1.59 1.46
N LYS A 299 21.57 -0.72 0.72
CA LYS A 299 23.05 -0.64 0.63
C LYS A 299 23.50 0.81 0.85
N GLY A 300 24.59 1.02 1.60
CA GLY A 300 25.04 2.36 2.00
C GLY A 300 25.54 3.28 0.87
N GLY A 301 25.14 4.56 0.92
CA GLY A 301 25.83 5.70 0.28
C GLY A 301 25.03 6.58 -0.72
N THR A 302 24.75 7.83 -0.30
CA THR A 302 24.60 9.15 -1.01
C THR A 302 23.56 9.39 -2.14
N VAL A 303 22.85 10.54 -2.07
CA VAL A 303 21.72 10.99 -2.93
C VAL A 303 22.04 12.30 -3.68
N PHE A 304 21.55 12.47 -4.91
CA PHE A 304 21.52 13.76 -5.68
C PHE A 304 20.12 14.03 -6.29
N PRO A 305 19.72 15.30 -6.59
CA PRO A 305 18.32 15.69 -6.83
C PRO A 305 17.99 16.09 -8.29
N VAL A 306 16.70 16.00 -8.73
CA VAL A 306 16.14 16.80 -9.85
C VAL A 306 14.59 16.94 -9.82
N SER A 307 14.10 18.04 -10.43
CA SER A 307 12.80 18.76 -10.31
C SER A 307 11.72 18.44 -11.42
N PRO A 308 10.52 19.10 -11.49
CA PRO A 308 9.20 18.44 -11.71
C PRO A 308 8.45 18.63 -13.06
N GLY A 309 7.35 17.85 -13.26
CA GLY A 309 6.26 18.08 -14.24
C GLY A 309 5.17 16.97 -14.32
N LEU A 310 3.89 17.31 -14.04
CA LEU A 310 2.65 16.47 -13.92
C LEU A 310 2.16 15.83 -15.25
N SER A 311 1.37 14.74 -15.33
CA SER A 311 0.32 14.12 -14.49
C SER A 311 0.33 12.59 -14.55
N VAL A 312 -0.03 11.84 -13.49
CA VAL A 312 0.04 10.35 -13.51
C VAL A 312 -1.10 9.69 -12.70
N THR A 313 -1.50 8.49 -13.10
CA THR A 313 -2.36 7.54 -12.37
C THR A 313 -1.63 6.97 -11.15
N SER A 314 -2.32 6.78 -10.02
CA SER A 314 -1.75 6.16 -8.82
C SER A 314 -1.41 4.68 -9.05
N ARG A 315 -0.13 4.31 -8.92
CA ARG A 315 0.35 2.93 -8.99
C ARG A 315 1.08 2.64 -7.69
N LEU A 316 0.64 1.69 -6.87
CA LEU A 316 1.48 1.23 -5.76
C LEU A 316 2.72 0.53 -6.35
N GLY A 317 3.91 0.85 -5.87
CA GLY A 317 5.17 0.24 -6.32
C GLY A 317 5.62 -0.88 -5.38
N PHE A 318 6.76 -1.49 -5.69
CA PHE A 318 7.09 -2.83 -5.20
C PHE A 318 8.01 -2.87 -4.02
N ILE A 319 8.01 -4.05 -3.40
CA ILE A 319 9.16 -4.56 -2.69
C ILE A 319 10.16 -5.22 -3.67
N ILE A 320 11.38 -4.69 -3.78
CA ILE A 320 12.49 -5.36 -4.46
C ILE A 320 13.27 -6.20 -3.43
N PHE A 321 13.21 -7.52 -3.60
CA PHE A 321 14.03 -8.48 -2.87
C PHE A 321 15.15 -8.98 -3.77
N HIS A 322 16.36 -8.48 -3.53
CA HIS A 322 17.58 -8.96 -4.18
C HIS A 322 18.11 -10.22 -3.48
N GLY A 323 18.31 -11.27 -4.27
CA GLY A 323 19.36 -12.25 -4.01
C GLY A 323 20.73 -11.59 -4.15
N ASP A 324 21.63 -11.87 -3.20
CA ASP A 324 23.05 -11.55 -3.14
C ASP A 324 23.60 -10.50 -4.14
N ASN A 325 23.76 -9.25 -3.67
CA ASN A 325 24.57 -8.18 -4.26
C ASN A 325 24.10 -7.53 -5.59
N ARG A 326 23.59 -6.29 -5.55
CA ARG A 326 24.22 -4.99 -5.99
C ARG A 326 23.11 -3.93 -6.18
N GLN A 327 23.51 -2.67 -6.01
CA GLN A 327 22.70 -1.44 -5.93
C GLN A 327 21.61 -1.30 -7.01
N VAL A 328 20.50 -0.60 -6.69
CA VAL A 328 19.55 -0.12 -7.72
C VAL A 328 18.92 1.24 -7.35
N THR A 329 18.89 2.12 -8.35
CA THR A 329 18.16 3.39 -8.43
C THR A 329 17.06 3.24 -9.49
N VAL A 330 15.85 3.72 -9.25
CA VAL A 330 14.82 3.84 -10.31
C VAL A 330 14.12 5.20 -10.22
N GLY A 331 14.15 5.93 -11.34
CA GLY A 331 13.33 7.09 -11.64
C GLY A 331 12.63 6.87 -12.99
N ALA A 332 11.46 7.48 -13.17
CA ALA A 332 10.68 7.36 -14.40
C ALA A 332 11.37 8.08 -15.58
N ILE A 333 11.31 7.49 -16.78
CA ILE A 333 11.73 8.12 -18.04
C ILE A 333 10.52 8.87 -18.63
N PRO A 334 10.64 10.15 -19.06
CA PRO A 334 9.55 10.85 -19.73
C PRO A 334 9.34 10.33 -21.15
N GLY A 335 8.13 9.89 -21.47
CA GLY A 335 7.68 9.66 -22.85
C GLY A 335 6.75 10.80 -23.29
N GLY A 336 7.20 11.64 -24.22
CA GLY A 336 6.37 12.72 -24.80
C GLY A 336 5.53 12.28 -26.00
N PHE A 337 4.49 13.05 -26.35
CA PHE A 337 4.34 13.65 -27.68
C PHE A 337 3.11 14.60 -27.85
N LEU A 338 3.37 15.64 -28.68
CA LEU A 338 2.55 16.38 -29.67
C LEU A 338 1.31 17.19 -29.27
N LEU A 339 1.44 18.50 -29.47
CA LEU A 339 0.42 19.53 -29.57
C LEU A 339 -0.69 19.20 -30.59
N GLY A 340 -1.94 19.41 -30.17
CA GLY A 340 -3.09 19.61 -31.05
C GLY A 340 -3.92 20.80 -30.55
N ARG A 341 -3.77 21.97 -31.18
CA ARG A 341 -4.69 23.12 -31.00
C ARG A 341 -6.10 22.68 -31.37
N THR A 342 -7.10 23.00 -30.54
CA THR A 342 -8.48 23.15 -31.00
C THR A 342 -9.09 24.44 -30.46
N THR A 343 -9.81 25.06 -31.38
CA THR A 343 -10.40 26.39 -31.47
C THR A 343 -11.52 26.65 -30.46
N GLY A 344 -11.61 27.90 -30.00
CA GLY A 344 -12.66 28.37 -29.11
C GLY A 344 -14.05 28.40 -29.75
N TYR A 345 -15.06 28.31 -28.88
CA TYR A 345 -16.45 28.58 -29.20
C TYR A 345 -16.90 29.87 -28.52
N ASN A 346 -17.39 30.81 -29.33
CA ASN A 346 -18.07 32.04 -28.92
C ASN A 346 -19.46 31.70 -28.36
N CYS A 347 -19.78 32.26 -27.20
CA CYS A 347 -21.14 32.25 -26.65
C CYS A 347 -21.84 33.58 -27.00
N HIS A 348 -22.84 33.51 -27.88
CA HIS A 348 -23.78 34.61 -28.12
C HIS A 348 -24.85 34.61 -27.02
N GLN A 349 -24.92 35.69 -26.25
CA GLN A 349 -26.07 35.99 -25.40
C GLN A 349 -27.24 36.51 -26.27
N ASN A 350 -28.40 35.87 -26.14
CA ASN A 350 -29.67 36.44 -26.57
C ASN A 350 -30.47 36.86 -25.33
N LYS A 351 -30.85 38.13 -25.28
CA LYS A 351 -31.71 38.74 -24.26
C LYS A 351 -33.18 38.51 -24.60
N SER A 352 -33.96 38.06 -23.61
CA SER A 352 -35.39 38.36 -23.39
C SER A 352 -35.74 37.85 -21.99
N ARG A 353 -36.35 38.56 -21.05
CA ARG A 353 -36.99 39.89 -20.99
C ARG A 353 -36.52 40.61 -19.73
#